data_AF-A0A7K1A0T5-F1
#
_entry.id   AF-A0A7K1A0T5-F1
#
_cell.length_a   1.000
_cell.length_b   1.000
_cell.length_c   1.000
_cell.angle_alpha   90.00
_cell.angle_beta   90.00
_cell.angle_gamma   90.00
#
_symmetry.space_group_name_H-M   'P 1'
#
loop_
_entity.id
_entity.type
_entity.pdbx_description
1 polymer ?
#
loop_
_entity_poly.entity_id
_entity_poly.type
_entity_poly.pdbx_seq_one_letter_code
_entity_poly.pdbx_strand_id
1 'polypeptide(L)'
;HHKLPVTAAFASSAPPATGEAVRAFRAEGRRHIAVASLFLAPGTLIDRAAELALEAGAVAVSEPLGAHPEIARTILARYAVGAVELVPV
;
A
#
# COMPACT_ATOMS: atom_id res chain seq x y z
N HIS A 1 16.25 11.70 -12.37
CA HIS A 1 15.23 10.75 -11.90
C HIS A 1 15.92 9.59 -11.17
N HIS A 2 15.81 9.51 -9.85
CA HIS A 2 16.34 8.37 -9.11
C HIS A 2 15.42 7.15 -9.33
N LYS A 3 15.94 6.10 -9.97
CA LYS A 3 15.23 4.83 -10.11
C LYS A 3 15.42 4.03 -8.83
N LEU A 4 14.57 4.27 -7.83
CA LEU A 4 14.50 3.41 -6.65
C LEU A 4 13.85 2.09 -7.07
N PRO A 5 14.47 0.93 -6.83
CA PRO A 5 13.84 -0.33 -7.20
C PRO A 5 12.72 -0.66 -6.21
N VAL A 6 11.58 -1.06 -6.74
CA VAL A 6 10.33 -1.29 -6.01
C VAL A 6 9.86 -2.73 -6.24
N THR A 7 9.29 -3.34 -5.21
CA THR A 7 8.59 -4.62 -5.32
C THR A 7 7.25 -4.53 -4.60
N ALA A 8 6.25 -5.27 -5.08
CA ALA A 8 4.97 -5.40 -4.42
C ALA A 8 5.07 -6.46 -3.30
N ALA A 9 4.30 -6.23 -2.23
CA ALA A 9 4.07 -7.21 -1.18
C ALA A 9 2.58 -7.19 -0.82
N PHE A 10 2.06 -8.32 -0.36
CA PHE A 10 0.63 -8.48 -0.11
C PHE A 10 0.39 -8.89 1.34
N ALA A 11 -0.57 -8.23 1.99
CA ALA A 11 -0.92 -8.54 3.38
C ALA A 11 -1.77 -9.82 3.51
N SER A 12 -2.40 -10.25 2.42
CA SER A 12 -3.15 -11.49 2.33
C SER A 12 -3.03 -12.07 0.91
N SER A 13 -3.35 -13.36 0.79
CA SER A 13 -3.68 -14.03 -0.47
C SER A 13 -2.52 -14.38 -1.42
N ALA A 14 -1.36 -13.72 -1.36
CA ALA A 14 -0.22 -14.06 -2.22
C ALA A 14 1.14 -13.67 -1.62
N PRO A 15 2.24 -14.41 -1.90
CA PRO A 15 3.58 -13.97 -1.59
C PRO A 15 4.07 -12.87 -2.57
N PRO A 16 5.07 -12.06 -2.18
CA PRO A 16 5.71 -12.07 -0.87
C PRO A 16 4.87 -11.32 0.19
N ALA A 17 4.93 -11.80 1.42
CA ALA A 17 4.50 -11.01 2.57
C ALA A 17 5.44 -9.80 2.76
N THR A 18 4.97 -8.73 3.40
CA THR A 18 5.75 -7.48 3.55
C THR A 18 7.14 -7.70 4.15
N GLY A 19 7.24 -8.53 5.20
CA GLY A 19 8.53 -8.86 5.81
C GLY A 19 9.47 -9.63 4.88
N GLU A 20 8.95 -10.47 3.99
CA GLU A 20 9.76 -11.22 3.01
C GLU A 20 10.36 -10.28 1.96
N ALA A 21 9.54 -9.36 1.44
CA ALA A 21 10.01 -8.35 0.49
C ALA A 21 11.11 -7.46 1.09
N VAL A 22 10.95 -7.04 2.35
CA VAL A 22 11.98 -6.26 3.06
C VAL A 22 13.26 -7.09 3.28
N ARG A 23 13.14 -8.36 3.70
CA ARG A 23 14.30 -9.25 3.85
C ARG A 23 15.05 -9.48 2.55
N ALA A 24 14.35 -9.64 1.44
CA ALA A 24 14.97 -9.77 0.12
C ALA A 24 15.82 -8.53 -0.22
N PHE A 25 15.27 -7.34 -0.03
CA PHE A 25 16.02 -6.09 -0.22
C PHE A 25 17.20 -5.93 0.75
N ARG A 26 17.07 -6.40 2.00
CA ARG A 26 18.20 -6.44 2.94
C ARG A 26 19.30 -7.38 2.47
N ALA A 27 18.95 -8.55 1.93
CA ALA A 27 19.91 -9.50 1.37
C ALA A 27 20.66 -8.95 0.15
N GLU A 28 20.04 -8.04 -0.61
CA GLU A 28 20.69 -7.26 -1.68
C GLU A 28 21.61 -6.14 -1.17
N GLY A 29 21.75 -5.96 0.15
CA GLY A 29 22.60 -4.92 0.76
C GLY A 29 21.94 -3.54 0.88
N ARG A 30 20.62 -3.43 0.65
CA ARG A 30 19.91 -2.14 0.79
C ARG A 30 19.75 -1.77 2.25
N ARG A 31 20.02 -0.49 2.56
CA ARG A 31 20.04 -0.01 3.95
C ARG A 31 18.83 0.82 4.36
N HIS A 32 18.20 1.50 3.40
CA HIS A 32 17.05 2.38 3.61
C HIS A 32 15.88 1.85 2.79
N ILE A 33 14.99 1.11 3.46
CA ILE A 33 13.83 0.47 2.84
C ILE A 33 12.59 1.06 3.50
N ALA A 34 11.75 1.72 2.72
CA ALA A 34 10.45 2.21 3.15
C ALA A 34 9.35 1.33 2.56
N VAL A 35 8.25 1.16 3.31
CA VAL A 35 7.05 0.46 2.87
C VAL A 35 5.92 1.47 2.74
N ALA A 36 5.30 1.51 1.56
CA ALA A 36 4.11 2.31 1.31
C ALA A 36 2.85 1.44 1.40
N SER A 37 1.89 1.88 2.21
CA SER A 37 0.63 1.20 2.46
C SER A 37 -0.40 1.56 1.40
N LEU A 38 -0.91 0.56 0.68
CA LEU A 38 -2.04 0.69 -0.26
C LEU A 38 -3.35 0.22 0.38
N PHE A 39 -3.68 0.80 1.54
CA PHE A 39 -4.90 0.54 2.29
C PHE A 39 -5.73 1.82 2.42
N LEU A 40 -7.06 1.68 2.37
CA LEU A 40 -7.97 2.82 2.55
C LEU A 40 -8.27 3.11 4.02
N ALA A 41 -8.22 2.11 4.89
CA ALA A 41 -8.61 2.22 6.29
C ALA A 41 -7.64 1.46 7.21
N PRO A 42 -7.56 1.85 8.50
CA PRO A 42 -6.89 1.06 9.53
C PRO A 42 -7.52 -0.33 9.71
N GLY A 43 -6.76 -1.28 10.25
CA GLY A 43 -7.25 -2.62 10.57
C GLY A 43 -6.17 -3.68 10.64
N THR A 44 -6.57 -4.90 10.99
CA THR A 44 -5.64 -6.00 11.33
C THR A 44 -4.64 -6.34 10.23
N LEU A 45 -5.04 -6.27 8.95
CA LEU A 45 -4.15 -6.57 7.83
C LEU A 45 -3.02 -5.54 7.68
N ILE A 46 -3.33 -4.25 7.80
CA ILE A 46 -2.31 -3.21 7.71
C ILE A 46 -1.42 -3.22 8.95
N ASP A 47 -1.99 -3.40 10.14
CA ASP A 47 -1.23 -3.50 11.39
C ASP A 47 -0.21 -4.64 11.31
N ARG A 48 -0.66 -5.82 10.89
CA ARG A 48 0.22 -6.99 10.74
C ARG A 48 1.29 -6.79 9.66
N ALA A 49 0.94 -6.17 8.53
CA ALA A 49 1.88 -5.87 7.47
C ALA A 49 2.96 -4.87 7.92
N ALA A 50 2.59 -3.87 8.73
CA ALA A 50 3.49 -2.88 9.29
C ALA A 50 4.45 -3.51 10.31
N GLU A 51 3.94 -4.33 11.23
CA GLU A 51 4.76 -5.11 12.18
C GLU A 51 5.82 -5.94 11.44
N LEU A 52 5.39 -6.76 10.47
CA LEU A 52 6.28 -7.62 9.69
C LEU A 52 7.35 -6.83 8.93
N ALA A 53 7.00 -5.64 8.42
CA ALA A 53 7.94 -4.77 7.74
C ALA A 53 9.01 -4.23 8.69
N LEU A 54 8.59 -3.72 9.85
CA LEU A 54 9.48 -3.14 10.87
C LEU A 54 10.39 -4.21 11.46
N GLU A 55 9.86 -5.40 11.79
CA GLU A 55 10.64 -6.56 12.25
C GLU A 55 11.69 -6.99 11.22
N ALA A 56 11.38 -6.91 9.92
CA ALA A 56 12.31 -7.22 8.84
C ALA A 56 13.34 -6.10 8.57
N GLY A 57 13.21 -4.96 9.25
CA GLY A 57 14.13 -3.83 9.16
C GLY A 57 13.74 -2.77 8.12
N ALA A 58 12.45 -2.57 7.84
CA ALA A 58 12.02 -1.33 7.18
C ALA A 58 12.31 -0.13 8.10
N VAL A 59 12.75 0.99 7.52
CA VAL A 59 13.03 2.23 8.28
C VAL A 59 11.79 3.10 8.47
N ALA A 60 10.78 2.89 7.63
CA ALA A 60 9.51 3.59 7.69
C ALA A 60 8.40 2.75 7.04
N VAL A 61 7.20 2.85 7.59
CA VAL A 61 5.96 2.33 7.02
C VAL A 61 4.97 3.48 6.99
N SER A 62 4.32 3.72 5.85
CA SER A 62 3.31 4.79 5.78
C SER A 62 2.01 4.38 6.47
N GLU A 63 1.27 5.38 6.94
CA GLU A 63 -0.13 5.24 7.34
C GLU A 63 -1.01 4.79 6.14
N PRO A 64 -2.22 4.24 6.40
CA PRO A 64 -3.21 4.03 5.34
C PRO A 64 -3.60 5.37 4.71
N LEU A 65 -4.09 5.32 3.47
CA LEU A 65 -4.51 6.51 2.71
C LEU A 65 -5.63 7.28 3.40
N GLY A 66 -6.50 6.59 4.15
CA GLY A 66 -7.56 7.21 4.93
C GLY A 66 -8.51 8.07 4.08
N ALA A 67 -9.02 9.14 4.70
CA ALA A 67 -9.92 10.10 4.08
C ALA A 67 -9.20 11.19 3.25
N HIS A 68 -8.09 10.86 2.60
CA HIS A 68 -7.34 11.83 1.82
C HIS A 68 -8.23 12.46 0.73
N PRO A 69 -8.20 13.80 0.51
CA PRO A 69 -9.09 14.48 -0.43
C PRO A 69 -9.05 13.93 -1.87
N GLU A 70 -7.89 13.46 -2.32
CA GLU A 70 -7.73 12.80 -3.62
C GLU A 70 -8.50 11.49 -3.73
N ILE A 71 -8.59 10.72 -2.64
CA ILE A 71 -9.35 9.46 -2.59
C ILE A 71 -10.84 9.77 -2.70
N ALA A 72 -11.33 10.76 -1.92
CA ALA A 72 -12.73 11.20 -1.99
C ALA A 72 -13.11 11.68 -3.40
N ARG A 73 -12.26 12.52 -4.03
CA ARG A 73 -12.46 12.97 -5.41
C ARG A 73 -12.47 11.81 -6.41
N THR A 74 -11.56 10.86 -6.26
CA THR A 74 -11.49 9.69 -7.14
C THR A 74 -12.73 8.81 -7.02
N ILE A 75 -13.23 8.59 -5.80
CA ILE A 75 -14.47 7.85 -5.55
C ILE A 75 -15.65 8.55 -6.22
N LEU A 76 -15.80 9.87 -6.01
CA LEU A 76 -16.90 10.63 -6.60
C LEU A 76 -16.84 10.62 -8.13
N ALA A 77 -15.65 10.78 -8.72
CA ALA A 77 -15.49 10.73 -10.16
C ALA A 77 -15.90 9.36 -10.75
N ARG A 78 -15.49 8.25 -10.11
CA ARG A 78 -15.88 6.90 -10.53
C ARG A 78 -17.38 6.66 -10.38
N TYR A 79 -17.96 7.13 -9.28
CA TYR A 79 -19.40 7.06 -9.06
C TYR A 79 -20.17 7.84 -10.13
N ALA A 80 -19.78 9.09 -10.41
CA ALA A 80 -20.43 9.92 -11.40
C ALA A 80 -20.42 9.27 -12.80
N VAL A 81 -19.30 8.65 -13.19
CA VAL A 81 -19.19 7.90 -14.46
C VAL A 81 -20.16 6.71 -14.49
N GLY A 82 -20.20 5.89 -13.44
CA GLY A 82 -21.11 4.73 -13.39
C GLY A 82 -22.59 5.12 -13.25
N ALA A 83 -22.89 6.24 -12.59
CA ALA A 83 -24.24 6.72 -12.38
C ALA A 83 -24.88 7.31 -13.64
N VAL A 84 -24.12 7.60 -14.71
CA VAL A 84 -24.68 8.00 -16.01
C VAL A 84 -25.67 6.95 -16.53
N GLU A 85 -25.41 5.67 -16.29
CA GLU A 85 -26.30 4.56 -16.69
C GLU A 85 -27.58 4.48 -15.83
N LEU A 86 -27.64 5.18 -14.70
CA LEU A 86 -28.77 5.16 -13.76
C LEU A 86 -29.78 6.28 -14.03
N VAL A 87 -29.46 7.23 -14.91
CA VAL A 87 -30.37 8.31 -15.29
C VAL A 87 -31.21 7.83 -16.48
N PRO A 88 -32.54 7.64 -16.33
CA PRO A 88 -33.39 7.36 -17.49
C PRO A 88 -33.37 8.57 -18.42
N VAL A 89 -33.04 8.33 -19.68
CA VAL A 89 -33.18 9.29 -20.78
C VAL A 89 -34.64 9.46 -21.16
#